data_AF-A0A9P3P883-F1
#
_entry.id   AF-A0A9P3P883-F1
#
_cell.length_a   1.000
_cell.length_b   1.000
_cell.length_c   1.000
_cell.angle_alpha   90.00
_cell.angle_beta   90.00
_cell.angle_gamma   90.00
#
_symmetry.space_group_name_H-M   'P 1'
#
loop_
_entity.id
_entity.type
_entity.pdbx_description
1 polymer ?
#
loop_
_entity_poly.entity_id
_entity_poly.type
_entity_poly.pdbx_seq_one_letter_code
_entity_poly.pdbx_strand_id
1 'polypeptide(L)'
;MILDIGTHVLAMLRETLHASGSDTALSLSLRVAKDRLGYDIAPGDTVTAEGEAHLQGTLGTIPLNIWLNKYAGPAGGQKGMRIGLRDGRILILDRSPEGEVVTLHDGERIQRWTRPGTIYSHCLDEQILGADNLFIRAPDSVAGLTRRRLEEVEWLLRLQQQLRGPH
;
A
#
# COMPACT_ATOMS: atom_id res chain seq x y z
N MET A 1 13.49 -2.80 4.15
CA MET A 1 12.80 -2.58 5.42
C MET A 1 11.38 -3.11 5.43
N ILE A 2 10.78 -3.31 6.62
CA ILE A 2 9.35 -3.63 6.79
C ILE A 2 8.43 -2.46 6.38
N LEU A 3 8.81 -1.21 6.63
CA LEU A 3 7.98 -0.05 6.26
C LEU A 3 7.99 0.26 4.76
N ASP A 4 9.00 -0.19 4.00
CA ASP A 4 9.11 0.07 2.55
C ASP A 4 7.90 -0.49 1.77
N ILE A 5 7.33 -1.62 2.21
CA ILE A 5 6.14 -2.19 1.57
C ILE A 5 4.90 -1.30 1.76
N GLY A 6 4.93 -0.43 2.76
CA GLY A 6 3.92 0.61 2.97
C GLY A 6 3.82 1.56 1.78
N THR A 7 4.90 1.80 1.03
CA THR A 7 4.90 2.75 -0.10
C THR A 7 3.86 2.36 -1.14
N HIS A 8 3.77 1.07 -1.47
CA HIS A 8 2.79 0.57 -2.44
C HIS A 8 1.37 0.62 -1.90
N VAL A 9 1.17 0.30 -0.61
CA VAL A 9 -0.16 0.33 0.03
C VAL A 9 -0.69 1.75 0.09
N LEU A 10 0.12 2.71 0.56
CA LEU A 10 -0.25 4.12 0.60
C LEU A 10 -0.53 4.66 -0.80
N ALA A 11 0.32 4.29 -1.76
CA ALA A 11 0.15 4.70 -3.14
C ALA A 11 -1.19 4.26 -3.73
N MET A 12 -1.60 3.02 -3.47
CA MET A 12 -2.90 2.50 -3.95
C MET A 12 -4.07 3.17 -3.23
N LEU A 13 -4.02 3.30 -1.90
CA LEU A 13 -5.10 3.91 -1.11
C LEU A 13 -5.32 5.37 -1.51
N ARG A 14 -4.23 6.14 -1.60
CA ARG A 14 -4.28 7.57 -1.86
C ARG A 14 -4.74 7.90 -3.27
N GLU A 15 -4.30 7.14 -4.28
CA GLU A 15 -4.81 7.34 -5.65
C GLU A 15 -6.25 6.87 -5.81
N THR A 16 -6.67 5.83 -5.11
CA THR A 16 -8.07 5.39 -5.13
C THR A 16 -9.00 6.50 -4.60
N LEU A 17 -8.62 7.15 -3.50
CA LEU A 17 -9.38 8.28 -2.96
C LEU A 17 -9.26 9.55 -3.80
N HIS A 18 -8.10 9.81 -4.38
CA HIS A 18 -7.94 10.93 -5.30
C HIS A 18 -8.85 10.79 -6.53
N ALA A 19 -8.89 9.59 -7.11
CA ALA A 19 -9.75 9.27 -8.26
C ALA A 19 -11.25 9.38 -7.94
N SER A 20 -11.65 9.25 -6.66
CA SER A 20 -13.02 9.49 -6.21
C SER A 20 -13.32 10.96 -5.87
N GLY A 21 -12.36 11.88 -6.08
CA GLY A 21 -12.50 13.29 -5.76
C GLY A 21 -12.44 13.62 -4.27
N SER A 22 -11.93 12.69 -3.45
CA SER A 22 -11.86 12.87 -1.99
C SER A 22 -10.58 13.59 -1.55
N ASP A 23 -10.61 14.16 -0.35
CA ASP A 23 -9.41 14.64 0.32
C ASP A 23 -8.40 13.50 0.51
N THR A 24 -7.13 13.81 0.31
CA THR A 24 -6.02 12.87 0.36
C THR A 24 -4.97 13.28 1.38
N ALA A 25 -5.26 14.20 2.30
CA ALA A 25 -4.34 14.55 3.39
C ALA A 25 -3.97 13.31 4.23
N LEU A 26 -2.68 13.00 4.35
CA LEU A 26 -2.20 11.79 5.03
C LEU A 26 -1.62 12.15 6.40
N SER A 27 -2.01 11.39 7.43
CA SER A 27 -1.40 11.41 8.76
C SER A 27 -1.28 9.97 9.26
N LEU A 28 -0.09 9.56 9.70
CA LEU A 28 0.16 8.21 10.19
C LEU A 28 1.07 8.22 11.42
N SER A 29 0.89 7.21 12.26
CA SER A 29 1.74 6.90 13.40
C SER A 29 2.06 5.41 13.42
N LEU A 30 3.31 5.07 13.70
CA LEU A 30 3.73 3.70 13.93
C LEU A 30 3.26 3.27 15.33
N ARG A 31 2.53 2.17 15.41
CA ARG A 31 2.03 1.60 16.68
C ARG A 31 2.86 0.42 17.14
N VAL A 32 3.20 -0.46 16.20
CA VAL A 32 3.96 -1.69 16.45
C VAL A 32 4.91 -1.91 15.28
N ALA A 33 6.13 -2.36 15.58
CA ALA A 33 7.07 -2.88 14.60
C ALA A 33 7.82 -4.06 15.22
N LYS A 34 7.65 -5.25 14.63
CA LYS A 34 8.26 -6.49 15.12
C LYS A 34 9.00 -7.21 14.02
N ASP A 35 10.06 -7.91 14.38
CA ASP A 35 10.78 -8.80 13.49
C ASP A 35 9.97 -10.09 13.20
N ARG A 36 10.52 -10.98 12.37
CA ARG A 36 9.89 -12.27 12.01
C ARG A 36 9.69 -13.23 13.18
N LEU A 37 10.37 -13.03 14.30
CA LEU A 37 10.25 -13.86 15.51
C LEU A 37 9.25 -13.26 16.51
N GLY A 38 8.70 -12.09 16.19
CA GLY A 38 7.74 -11.37 17.05
C GLY A 38 8.41 -10.49 18.10
N TYR A 39 9.73 -10.28 18.03
CA TYR A 39 10.43 -9.35 18.90
C TYR A 39 10.30 -7.92 18.37
N ASP A 40 10.18 -6.96 19.28
CA ASP A 40 10.14 -5.55 18.90
C ASP A 40 11.45 -5.16 18.20
N ILE A 41 11.31 -4.44 17.07
CA ILE A 41 12.48 -3.93 16.35
C ILE A 41 13.12 -2.83 17.21
N ALA A 42 14.39 -3.05 17.60
CA ALA A 42 15.09 -2.13 18.48
C ALA A 42 15.41 -0.79 17.79
N PRO A 43 15.43 0.32 18.55
CA PRO A 43 16.00 1.57 18.08
C PRO A 43 17.43 1.40 17.56
N GLY A 44 17.71 1.93 16.37
CA GLY A 44 19.02 1.77 15.71
C GLY A 44 19.17 0.51 14.85
N ASP A 45 18.20 -0.40 14.81
CA ASP A 45 18.27 -1.61 13.99
C ASP A 45 18.20 -1.29 12.50
N THR A 46 19.35 -1.34 11.82
CA THR A 46 19.46 -1.13 10.37
C THR A 46 19.41 -2.42 9.56
N VAL A 47 19.48 -3.59 10.20
CA VAL A 47 19.68 -4.89 9.53
C VAL A 47 18.37 -5.67 9.35
N THR A 48 17.39 -5.49 10.23
CA THR A 48 16.11 -6.21 10.12
C THR A 48 15.32 -5.73 8.91
N ALA A 49 15.10 -6.62 7.94
CA ALA A 49 14.45 -6.28 6.67
C ALA A 49 13.00 -6.78 6.56
N GLU A 50 12.60 -7.71 7.42
CA GLU A 50 11.35 -8.50 7.40
C GLU A 50 10.68 -8.49 8.77
N GLY A 51 9.36 -8.67 8.79
CA GLY A 51 8.57 -8.63 10.02
C GLY A 51 7.15 -8.13 9.81
N GLU A 52 6.58 -7.50 10.83
CA GLU A 52 5.26 -6.90 10.82
C GLU A 52 5.27 -5.47 11.37
N ALA A 53 4.41 -4.62 10.84
CA ALA A 53 4.20 -3.27 11.35
C ALA A 53 2.73 -2.90 11.34
N HIS A 54 2.30 -2.18 12.38
CA HIS A 54 0.96 -1.58 12.45
C HIS A 54 1.08 -0.07 12.38
N LEU A 55 0.48 0.51 11.34
CA LEU A 55 0.33 1.95 11.19
C LEU A 55 -1.12 2.34 11.46
N GLN A 56 -1.31 3.46 12.15
CA GLN A 56 -2.63 4.00 12.43
C GLN A 56 -2.66 5.50 12.13
N GLY A 57 -3.78 5.99 11.59
CA GLY A 57 -3.94 7.41 11.35
C GLY A 57 -5.16 7.72 10.49
N THR A 58 -5.02 8.67 9.57
CA THR A 58 -6.10 9.12 8.70
C THR A 58 -5.60 9.38 7.28
N LEU A 59 -6.52 9.22 6.32
CA LEU A 59 -6.37 9.70 4.96
C LEU A 59 -7.63 10.47 4.58
N GLY A 60 -7.49 11.79 4.49
CA GLY A 60 -8.61 12.72 4.58
C GLY A 60 -9.38 12.50 5.89
N THR A 61 -10.69 12.29 5.78
CA THR A 61 -11.58 12.00 6.92
C THR A 61 -11.70 10.50 7.24
N ILE A 62 -11.00 9.63 6.50
CA ILE A 62 -11.11 8.18 6.64
C ILE A 62 -10.08 7.70 7.67
N PRO A 63 -10.50 7.11 8.80
CA PRO A 63 -9.58 6.49 9.74
C PRO A 63 -8.95 5.25 9.13
N LEU A 64 -7.63 5.11 9.31
CA LEU A 64 -6.83 4.02 8.78
C LEU A 64 -6.22 3.17 9.89
N ASN A 65 -6.29 1.86 9.70
CA ASN A 65 -5.44 0.89 10.38
C ASN A 65 -4.80 0.02 9.30
N ILE A 66 -3.48 0.08 9.19
CA ILE A 66 -2.71 -0.62 8.16
C ILE A 66 -1.80 -1.61 8.86
N TRP A 67 -2.02 -2.90 8.57
CA TRP A 67 -1.10 -3.95 8.97
C TRP A 67 -0.23 -4.31 7.77
N LEU A 68 1.06 -4.03 7.90
CA LEU A 68 2.09 -4.39 6.95
C LEU A 68 2.71 -5.70 7.43
N ASN A 69 2.68 -6.72 6.58
CA ASN A 69 3.35 -7.98 6.85
C ASN A 69 4.30 -8.27 5.70
N LYS A 70 5.60 -8.19 5.98
CA LYS A 70 6.64 -8.55 5.03
C LYS A 70 7.25 -9.87 5.46
N TYR A 71 6.41 -10.90 5.41
CA TYR A 71 6.80 -12.28 5.55
C TYR A 71 6.26 -13.06 4.37
N ALA A 72 7.16 -13.54 3.54
CA ALA A 72 6.85 -14.63 2.63
C ALA A 72 7.24 -15.90 3.37
N GLY A 73 6.28 -16.56 4.03
CA GLY A 73 6.54 -17.88 4.60
C GLY A 73 7.09 -18.86 3.57
N PRO A 74 7.54 -20.05 3.99
CA PRO A 74 8.20 -21.01 3.08
C PRO A 74 7.35 -21.43 1.87
N ALA A 75 6.02 -21.26 1.92
CA ALA A 75 5.11 -21.49 0.80
C ALA A 75 5.03 -20.32 -0.22
N GLY A 76 5.78 -19.23 0.01
CA GLY A 76 5.56 -17.95 -0.66
C GLY A 76 4.39 -17.21 -0.02
N GLY A 77 4.63 -16.02 0.54
CA GLY A 77 3.56 -15.20 1.12
C GLY A 77 2.57 -14.72 0.07
N GLN A 78 1.32 -14.53 0.47
CA GLN A 78 0.31 -13.88 -0.35
C GLN A 78 0.77 -12.44 -0.62
N LYS A 79 1.08 -12.13 -1.89
CA LYS A 79 1.35 -10.75 -2.32
C LYS A 79 0.01 -10.12 -2.66
N GLY A 80 -0.60 -9.47 -1.67
CA GLY A 80 -1.92 -8.89 -1.83
C GLY A 80 -2.23 -7.80 -0.81
N MET A 81 -3.44 -7.25 -0.93
CA MET A 81 -3.98 -6.24 -0.03
C MET A 81 -5.40 -6.61 0.35
N ARG A 82 -5.74 -6.52 1.64
CA ARG A 82 -7.10 -6.71 2.15
C ARG A 82 -7.59 -5.40 2.76
N ILE A 83 -8.72 -4.90 2.27
CA ILE A 83 -9.35 -3.67 2.74
C ILE A 83 -10.69 -4.04 3.39
N GLY A 84 -10.80 -3.81 4.70
CA GLY A 84 -12.08 -3.90 5.42
C GLY A 84 -12.83 -2.56 5.32
N LEU A 85 -14.08 -2.60 4.88
CA LEU A 85 -14.97 -1.45 4.79
C LEU A 85 -15.84 -1.33 6.05
N ARG A 86 -16.35 -0.12 6.31
CA ARG A 86 -17.14 0.19 7.52
C ARG A 86 -18.44 -0.63 7.63
N ASP A 87 -19.00 -1.02 6.50
CA ASP A 87 -20.22 -1.83 6.42
C ASP A 87 -19.95 -3.34 6.54
N GLY A 88 -18.72 -3.73 6.87
CA GLY A 88 -18.33 -5.13 7.05
C GLY A 88 -17.92 -5.84 5.76
N ARG A 89 -18.07 -5.19 4.60
CA ARG A 89 -17.57 -5.74 3.33
C ARG A 89 -16.04 -5.76 3.30
N ILE A 90 -15.48 -6.69 2.54
CA ILE A 90 -14.04 -6.85 2.42
C ILE A 90 -13.63 -6.94 0.96
N LEU A 91 -12.76 -6.03 0.55
CA LEU A 91 -12.08 -6.08 -0.73
C LEU A 91 -10.74 -6.79 -0.56
N ILE A 92 -10.46 -7.78 -1.40
CA ILE A 92 -9.19 -8.49 -1.43
C ILE A 92 -8.60 -8.31 -2.82
N LEU A 93 -7.37 -7.83 -2.88
CA LEU A 93 -6.55 -7.78 -4.08
C LEU A 93 -5.48 -8.85 -3.93
N ASP A 94 -5.42 -9.77 -4.88
CA ASP A 94 -4.53 -10.91 -4.89
C ASP A 94 -3.97 -11.16 -6.30
N ARG A 95 -3.03 -12.10 -6.40
CA ARG A 95 -2.44 -12.52 -7.67
C ARG A 95 -2.74 -13.98 -7.94
N SER A 96 -3.11 -14.28 -9.18
CA SER A 96 -3.20 -15.64 -9.70
C SER A 96 -2.27 -15.81 -10.91
N PRO A 97 -2.03 -17.05 -11.38
CA PRO A 97 -1.32 -17.28 -12.64
C PRO A 97 -1.98 -16.60 -13.85
N GLU A 98 -3.28 -16.34 -13.78
CA GLU A 98 -4.07 -15.73 -14.85
C GLU A 98 -4.04 -14.19 -14.82
N GLY A 99 -3.56 -13.58 -13.73
CA GLY A 99 -3.44 -12.14 -13.58
C GLY A 99 -3.76 -11.64 -12.17
N GLU A 100 -4.07 -10.34 -12.07
CA GLU A 100 -4.51 -9.73 -10.82
C GLU A 100 -5.98 -10.06 -10.57
N VAL A 101 -6.31 -10.37 -9.32
CA VAL A 101 -7.64 -10.78 -8.90
C VAL A 101 -8.13 -9.81 -7.84
N VAL A 102 -9.36 -9.32 -8.01
CA VAL A 102 -10.08 -8.58 -6.99
C VAL A 102 -11.29 -9.39 -6.57
N THR A 103 -11.47 -9.62 -5.26
CA THR A 103 -12.72 -10.15 -4.72
C THR A 103 -13.37 -9.17 -3.77
N LEU A 104 -14.70 -9.08 -3.84
CA LEU A 104 -15.53 -8.38 -2.87
C LEU A 104 -16.34 -9.42 -2.10
N HIS A 105 -16.09 -9.51 -0.79
CA HIS A 105 -16.84 -10.34 0.14
C HIS A 105 -17.89 -9.48 0.83
N ASP A 106 -19.13 -9.90 0.75
CA ASP A 106 -20.33 -9.25 1.30
C ASP A 106 -21.16 -10.33 2.02
N GLY A 107 -20.78 -10.61 3.26
CA GLY A 107 -21.23 -11.82 3.97
C GLY A 107 -20.80 -13.09 3.24
N GLU A 108 -21.77 -13.94 2.89
CA GLU A 108 -21.54 -15.15 2.10
C GLU A 108 -21.42 -14.87 0.59
N ARG A 109 -21.83 -13.69 0.13
CA ARG A 109 -21.76 -13.33 -1.29
C ARG A 109 -20.35 -12.92 -1.66
N ILE A 110 -19.77 -13.61 -2.65
CA ILE A 110 -18.44 -13.31 -3.19
C ILE A 110 -18.59 -12.90 -4.64
N GLN A 111 -18.14 -11.69 -4.97
CA GLN A 111 -17.92 -11.25 -6.34
C GLN A 111 -16.43 -11.29 -6.66
N ARG A 112 -16.08 -11.66 -7.89
CA ARG A 112 -14.70 -11.82 -8.33
C ARG A 112 -14.51 -11.19 -9.70
N TRP A 113 -13.45 -10.41 -9.84
CA TRP A 113 -12.98 -9.87 -11.10
C TRP A 113 -11.52 -10.28 -11.29
N THR A 114 -11.17 -10.63 -12.52
CA THR A 114 -9.79 -10.94 -12.90
C THR A 114 -9.38 -9.96 -13.99
N ARG A 115 -8.23 -9.33 -13.83
CA ARG A 115 -7.57 -8.55 -14.86
C ARG A 115 -6.35 -9.33 -15.37
N PRO A 116 -6.33 -9.75 -16.64
CA PRO A 116 -5.20 -10.48 -17.20
C PRO A 116 -3.93 -9.64 -17.20
N GLY A 117 -2.80 -10.25 -16.80
CA GLY A 117 -1.52 -9.57 -16.67
C GLY A 117 -1.22 -9.13 -15.24
N THR A 118 -0.01 -8.60 -15.03
CA THR A 118 0.44 -8.17 -13.69
C THR A 118 0.11 -6.70 -13.44
N ILE A 119 -0.11 -6.33 -12.19
CA ILE A 119 -0.33 -4.92 -11.81
C ILE A 119 0.84 -4.04 -12.26
N TYR A 120 2.06 -4.58 -12.20
CA TYR A 120 3.26 -3.84 -12.61
C TYR A 120 3.29 -3.56 -14.10
N SER A 121 2.92 -4.54 -14.94
CA SER A 121 2.81 -4.32 -16.39
C SER A 121 1.75 -3.27 -16.73
N HIS A 122 0.61 -3.29 -16.04
CA HIS A 122 -0.43 -2.27 -16.25
C HIS A 122 0.03 -0.90 -15.80
N CYS A 123 0.65 -0.78 -14.62
CA CYS A 123 1.18 0.49 -14.15
C CYS A 123 2.25 1.05 -15.08
N LEU A 124 3.18 0.23 -15.57
CA LEU A 124 4.20 0.71 -16.50
C LEU A 124 3.59 1.20 -17.81
N ASP A 125 2.72 0.40 -18.42
CA ASP A 125 2.07 0.74 -19.69
C ASP A 125 1.20 1.99 -19.52
N GLU A 126 0.27 1.98 -18.58
CA GLU A 126 -0.68 3.09 -18.40
C GLU A 126 -0.02 4.35 -17.83
N GLN A 127 1.00 4.27 -16.98
CA GLN A 127 1.50 5.46 -16.28
C GLN A 127 2.77 6.03 -16.92
N ILE A 128 3.60 5.22 -17.59
CA ILE A 128 4.95 5.65 -17.98
C ILE A 128 5.29 5.36 -19.45
N LEU A 129 5.12 4.12 -19.92
CA LEU A 129 5.73 3.64 -21.16
C LEU A 129 4.75 3.50 -22.33
N GLY A 130 3.45 3.40 -22.07
CA GLY A 130 2.43 3.20 -23.09
C GLY A 130 2.19 4.44 -23.95
N ALA A 131 1.55 4.24 -25.10
CA ALA A 131 1.27 5.31 -26.07
C ALA A 131 0.30 6.38 -25.54
N ASP A 132 -0.58 6.01 -24.60
CA ASP A 132 -1.52 6.92 -23.92
C ASP A 132 -1.18 7.05 -22.42
N ASN A 133 0.11 7.13 -22.11
CA ASN A 133 0.59 7.23 -20.73
C ASN A 133 0.14 8.54 -20.05
N LEU A 134 0.32 8.62 -18.73
CA LEU A 134 -0.10 9.77 -17.91
C LEU A 134 0.42 11.12 -18.43
N PHE A 135 1.66 11.17 -18.92
CA PHE A 135 2.28 12.40 -19.43
C PHE A 135 1.60 12.92 -20.70
N ILE A 136 0.94 12.04 -21.44
CA ILE A 136 0.20 12.37 -22.67
C ILE A 136 -1.26 12.65 -22.35
N ARG A 137 -1.95 11.73 -21.67
CA ARG A 137 -3.41 11.84 -21.46
C ARG A 137 -3.81 12.89 -20.43
N ALA A 138 -2.95 13.18 -19.46
CA ALA A 138 -3.26 14.07 -18.34
C ALA A 138 -1.98 14.73 -17.77
N PRO A 139 -1.24 15.51 -18.58
CA PRO A 139 0.03 16.13 -18.17
C PRO A 139 -0.10 16.98 -16.90
N ASP A 140 -1.21 17.70 -16.74
CA ASP A 140 -1.47 18.55 -15.56
C ASP A 140 -1.60 17.74 -14.26
N SER A 141 -1.91 16.44 -14.35
CA SER A 141 -2.02 15.55 -13.20
C SER A 141 -0.66 15.03 -12.69
N VAL A 142 0.39 15.10 -13.51
CA VAL A 142 1.72 14.54 -13.19
C VAL A 142 2.31 15.20 -11.96
N ALA A 143 2.22 16.53 -11.85
CA ALA A 143 2.75 17.27 -10.70
C ALA A 143 2.03 16.88 -9.40
N GLY A 144 0.70 16.70 -9.47
CA GLY A 144 -0.12 16.28 -8.34
C GLY A 144 0.21 14.86 -7.87
N LEU A 145 0.29 13.90 -8.81
CA LEU A 145 0.69 12.52 -8.53
C LEU A 145 2.09 12.46 -7.91
N THR A 146 3.06 13.16 -8.52
CA THR A 146 4.45 13.18 -8.04
C THR A 146 4.53 13.72 -6.62
N ARG A 147 3.82 14.82 -6.31
CA ARG A 147 3.77 15.38 -4.96
C ARG A 147 3.24 14.37 -3.95
N ARG A 148 2.13 13.69 -4.25
CA ARG A 148 1.56 12.69 -3.33
C ARG A 148 2.53 11.53 -3.07
N ARG A 149 3.25 11.07 -4.11
CA ARG A 149 4.29 10.03 -3.98
C ARG A 149 5.44 10.46 -3.09
N LEU A 150 5.92 11.69 -3.26
CA LEU A 150 6.97 12.24 -2.40
C LEU A 150 6.52 12.33 -0.94
N GLU A 151 5.29 12.79 -0.70
CA GLU A 151 4.72 12.88 0.66
C GLU A 151 4.55 11.49 1.31
N GLU A 152 4.12 10.47 0.57
CA GLU A 152 4.01 9.09 1.07
C GLU A 152 5.37 8.54 1.49
N VAL A 153 6.39 8.74 0.65
CA VAL A 153 7.77 8.33 0.93
C VAL A 153 8.31 9.10 2.13
N GLU A 154 8.10 10.41 2.20
CA GLU A 154 8.54 11.24 3.32
C GLU A 154 7.90 10.79 4.64
N TRP A 155 6.60 10.48 4.62
CA TRP A 155 5.91 9.93 5.80
C TRP A 155 6.51 8.62 6.27
N LEU A 156 6.72 7.67 5.36
CA LEU A 156 7.32 6.38 5.71
C LEU A 156 8.75 6.53 6.21
N LEU A 157 9.54 7.42 5.61
CA LEU A 157 10.90 7.74 6.06
C LEU A 157 10.90 8.32 7.48
N ARG A 158 9.99 9.24 7.79
CA ARG A 158 9.86 9.79 9.17
C ARG A 158 9.52 8.70 10.17
N LEU A 159 8.58 7.80 9.85
CA LEU A 159 8.21 6.68 10.72
C LEU A 159 9.37 5.70 10.90
N GLN A 160 10.12 5.46 9.84
CA GLN A 160 11.33 4.64 9.85
C GLN A 160 12.43 5.27 10.71
N GLN A 161 12.63 6.58 10.62
CA GLN A 161 13.60 7.30 11.46
C GLN A 161 13.18 7.33 12.93
N GLN A 162 11.88 7.39 13.24
CA GLN A 162 11.39 7.22 14.61
C GLN A 162 11.74 5.83 15.17
N LEU A 163 11.69 4.80 14.32
CA LEU A 163 12.06 3.44 14.70
C LEU A 163 13.57 3.26 14.80
N ARG A 164 14.38 3.86 13.93
CA ARG A 164 15.82 3.52 13.77
C ARG A 164 16.77 4.62 14.21
N GLY A 165 16.27 5.78 14.59
CA GLY A 165 17.08 6.99 14.68
C GLY A 165 17.28 7.65 13.31
N PRO A 166 17.84 8.87 13.28
CA PRO A 166 18.11 9.60 12.04
C PRO A 166 19.08 8.83 11.14
N HIS A 167 18.87 8.95 9.83
CA HIS A 167 19.78 8.45 8.80
C HIS A 167 20.76 9.53 8.36
#